data_AF-A0A976IAT8-F1
#
_entry.id   AF-A0A976IAT8-F1
#
_cell.length_a   1.000
_cell.length_b   1.000
_cell.length_c   1.000
_cell.angle_alpha   90.00
_cell.angle_beta   90.00
_cell.angle_gamma   90.00
#
_symmetry.space_group_name_H-M   'P 1'
#
loop_
_entity.id
_entity.type
_entity.pdbx_description
1 polymer ?
#
loop_
_entity_poly.entity_id
_entity_poly.type
_entity_poly.pdbx_seq_one_letter_code
_entity_poly.pdbx_strand_id
1 'polypeptide(L)'
;MKDSPEESQGIITIEIPQHALQKLSKQLLNAVDIRNVRGISQFFGLGQEKPFNIPGRDVLTSRCRKNALYFCANYAISAALVGVVTILLNPFFLFVLICLGGFWLYMSTATANDSPENPTKIMGHTVTPDQRKVGMLGVSSAVVVVFGGSILFTICLASGALAISHAILRDCPSVENEHESGFLSSENDQIANTV
;
A
#
# COMPACT_ATOMS: atom_id res chain seq x y z
N MET A 1 11.31 -26.15 -49.97
CA MET A 1 12.45 -25.38 -49.44
C MET A 1 12.03 -23.92 -49.51
N LYS A 2 11.68 -23.22 -48.43
CA LYS A 2 11.86 -23.43 -46.99
C LYS A 2 10.85 -22.49 -46.29
N ASP A 3 10.34 -22.92 -45.15
CA ASP A 3 9.34 -22.26 -44.30
C ASP A 3 9.62 -20.79 -43.96
N SER A 4 8.55 -20.03 -43.71
CA SER A 4 8.55 -18.94 -42.73
C SER A 4 7.15 -18.85 -42.11
N PRO A 5 6.97 -19.16 -40.81
CA PRO A 5 5.71 -18.96 -40.13
C PRO A 5 5.61 -17.49 -39.70
N GLU A 6 4.51 -16.83 -40.04
CA GLU A 6 4.13 -15.55 -39.46
C GLU A 6 3.79 -15.74 -37.98
N GLU A 7 4.70 -15.31 -37.11
CA GLU A 7 4.52 -15.29 -35.68
C GLU A 7 3.58 -14.13 -35.32
N SER A 8 2.27 -14.43 -35.33
CA SER A 8 1.23 -13.55 -34.80
C SER A 8 1.42 -13.41 -33.29
N GLN A 9 2.19 -12.41 -32.88
CA GLN A 9 2.32 -12.00 -31.48
C GLN A 9 0.96 -11.51 -30.97
N GLY A 10 0.20 -12.42 -30.36
CA GLY A 10 -1.01 -12.10 -29.63
C GLY A 10 -0.66 -11.24 -28.42
N ILE A 11 -0.76 -9.92 -28.56
CA ILE A 11 -0.78 -9.01 -27.43
C ILE A 11 -2.02 -9.37 -26.62
N ILE A 12 -1.82 -10.01 -25.46
CA ILE A 12 -2.88 -10.22 -24.49
C ILE A 12 -3.18 -8.85 -23.87
N THR A 13 -4.10 -8.10 -24.49
CA THR A 13 -4.65 -6.89 -23.90
C THR A 13 -5.59 -7.33 -22.77
N ILE A 14 -5.06 -7.38 -21.54
CA ILE A 14 -5.88 -7.54 -20.35
C ILE A 14 -6.67 -6.23 -20.18
N GLU A 15 -7.89 -6.16 -20.72
CA GLU A 15 -8.82 -5.07 -20.40
C GLU A 15 -9.26 -5.23 -18.94
N ILE A 16 -8.48 -4.63 -18.03
CA ILE A 16 -8.86 -4.57 -16.63
C ILE A 16 -10.08 -3.65 -16.53
N PRO A 17 -11.22 -4.13 -16.00
CA PRO A 17 -12.41 -3.31 -15.93
C PRO A 17 -12.15 -2.08 -15.06
N GLN A 18 -12.33 -0.88 -15.63
CA GLN A 18 -12.09 0.40 -14.93
C GLN A 18 -12.89 0.49 -13.61
N HIS A 19 -14.08 -0.11 -13.58
CA HIS A 19 -14.92 -0.16 -12.39
C HIS A 19 -14.32 -1.01 -11.25
N ALA A 20 -13.57 -2.07 -11.57
CA ALA A 20 -12.92 -2.92 -10.59
C ALA A 20 -11.73 -2.21 -9.94
N LEU A 21 -10.95 -1.46 -10.72
CA LEU A 21 -9.85 -0.62 -10.21
C LEU A 21 -10.36 0.51 -9.32
N GLN A 22 -11.46 1.16 -9.70
CA GLN A 22 -12.07 2.20 -8.86
C GLN A 22 -12.61 1.64 -7.54
N LYS A 23 -13.20 0.44 -7.56
CA LYS A 23 -13.67 -0.23 -6.35
C LYS A 23 -12.51 -0.61 -5.44
N LEU A 24 -11.44 -1.15 -6.01
CA LEU A 24 -10.20 -1.46 -5.28
C LEU A 24 -9.58 -0.21 -4.66
N SER A 25 -9.42 0.86 -5.43
CA SER A 25 -8.86 2.13 -4.95
C SER A 25 -9.69 2.70 -3.80
N LYS A 26 -11.02 2.74 -3.92
CA LYS A 26 -11.90 3.20 -2.84
C LYS A 26 -11.81 2.31 -1.59
N GLN A 27 -11.68 1.00 -1.77
CA GLN A 27 -11.49 0.06 -0.65
C GLN A 27 -10.16 0.29 0.06
N LEU A 28 -9.07 0.52 -0.68
CA LEU A 28 -7.77 0.85 -0.09
C LEU A 28 -7.81 2.19 0.64
N LEU A 29 -8.42 3.22 0.04
CA LEU A 29 -8.54 4.53 0.68
C LEU A 29 -9.35 4.47 1.97
N ASN A 30 -10.45 3.72 2.00
CA ASN A 30 -11.25 3.53 3.20
C ASN A 30 -10.49 2.71 4.27
N ALA A 31 -9.77 1.66 3.85
CA ALA A 31 -8.97 0.83 4.76
C ALA A 31 -7.80 1.58 5.42
N VAL A 32 -7.30 2.64 4.78
CA VAL A 32 -6.22 3.51 5.27
C VAL A 32 -6.74 4.74 6.02
N ASP A 33 -8.06 4.94 6.12
CA ASP A 33 -8.63 6.01 6.94
C ASP A 33 -8.22 5.81 8.41
N ILE A 34 -7.65 6.87 8.98
CA ILE A 34 -7.14 6.94 10.36
C ILE A 34 -8.29 6.72 11.36
N ARG A 35 -9.54 6.91 10.93
CA ARG A 35 -10.75 6.60 11.71
C ARG A 35 -11.01 5.10 11.89
N ASN A 36 -10.43 4.25 11.04
CA ASN A 36 -10.54 2.79 11.14
C ASN A 36 -9.40 2.17 11.97
N VAL A 37 -8.59 2.98 12.65
CA VAL A 37 -7.58 2.49 13.59
C VAL A 37 -8.29 1.81 14.76
N ARG A 38 -8.05 0.51 14.91
CA ARG A 38 -8.60 -0.26 16.03
C ARG A 38 -7.80 0.05 17.28
N GLY A 39 -8.50 0.03 18.41
CA GLY A 39 -7.90 0.40 19.69
C GLY A 39 -6.62 -0.38 19.98
N ILE A 40 -5.62 0.30 20.54
CA ILE A 40 -4.31 -0.28 20.88
C ILE A 40 -4.47 -1.52 21.78
N SER A 41 -5.43 -1.47 22.72
CA SER A 41 -5.76 -2.61 23.57
C SER A 41 -6.28 -3.82 22.78
N GLN A 42 -7.09 -3.62 21.74
CA GLN A 42 -7.57 -4.71 20.88
C GLN A 42 -6.46 -5.27 19.99
N PHE A 43 -5.60 -4.40 19.45
CA PHE A 43 -4.48 -4.78 18.61
C PHE A 43 -3.52 -5.69 19.38
N PHE A 44 -3.04 -5.25 20.55
CA PHE A 44 -2.12 -6.03 21.38
C PHE A 44 -2.82 -7.08 22.27
N GLY A 45 -4.15 -7.06 22.36
CA GLY A 45 -4.92 -7.98 23.22
C GLY A 45 -4.76 -7.70 24.72
N LEU A 46 -4.56 -6.44 25.10
CA LEU A 46 -4.47 -6.03 26.50
C LEU A 46 -5.79 -6.31 27.22
N GLY A 47 -5.74 -7.07 28.32
CA GLY A 47 -6.91 -7.46 29.10
C GLY A 47 -7.60 -8.74 28.64
N GLN A 48 -7.04 -9.47 27.67
CA GLN A 48 -7.51 -10.80 27.26
C GLN A 48 -6.68 -11.89 27.95
N GLU A 49 -7.29 -13.03 28.27
CA GLU A 49 -6.59 -14.13 28.94
C GLU A 49 -5.55 -14.82 28.04
N LYS A 50 -5.84 -15.00 26.75
CA LYS A 50 -4.97 -15.66 25.77
C LYS A 50 -4.96 -14.94 24.42
N PRO A 51 -4.32 -13.76 24.32
CA PRO A 51 -4.37 -12.94 23.11
C PRO A 51 -3.54 -13.47 21.93
N PHE A 52 -2.52 -14.28 22.20
CA PHE A 52 -1.66 -14.88 21.18
C PHE A 52 -1.60 -16.39 21.35
N ASN A 53 -1.85 -17.11 20.26
CA ASN A 53 -1.72 -18.56 20.21
C ASN A 53 -1.19 -18.99 18.84
N ILE A 54 -0.68 -20.22 18.76
CA ILE A 54 -0.18 -20.79 17.50
C ILE A 54 -1.32 -21.60 16.89
N PRO A 55 -1.93 -21.14 15.77
CA PRO A 55 -3.00 -21.88 15.12
C PRO A 55 -2.54 -23.20 14.46
N GLY A 56 -3.48 -24.12 14.27
CA GLY A 56 -3.32 -25.27 13.38
C GLY A 56 -3.18 -24.85 11.91
N ARG A 57 -2.50 -25.68 11.10
CA ARG A 57 -2.18 -25.40 9.68
C ARG A 57 -3.39 -25.09 8.82
N ASP A 58 -4.54 -25.67 9.16
CA ASP A 58 -5.84 -25.55 8.51
C ASP A 58 -6.47 -24.15 8.68
N VAL A 59 -6.22 -23.47 9.80
CA VAL A 59 -6.83 -22.15 10.08
C VAL A 59 -5.89 -20.96 9.85
N LEU A 60 -4.59 -21.20 9.57
CA LEU A 60 -3.58 -20.15 9.37
C LEU A 60 -4.00 -19.09 8.35
N THR A 61 -4.37 -19.52 7.14
CA THR A 61 -4.70 -18.59 6.04
C THR A 61 -5.98 -17.81 6.33
N SER A 62 -6.99 -18.47 6.91
CA SER A 62 -8.26 -17.82 7.28
C SER A 62 -8.02 -16.75 8.35
N ARG A 63 -7.27 -17.08 9.41
CA ARG A 63 -6.92 -16.13 10.48
C ARG A 63 -6.09 -14.97 9.97
N CYS A 64 -5.05 -15.24 9.18
CA CYS A 64 -4.23 -14.22 8.58
C CYS A 64 -5.08 -13.24 7.74
N ARG A 65 -5.95 -13.75 6.86
CA ARG A 65 -6.83 -12.91 6.03
C ARG A 65 -7.77 -12.04 6.85
N LYS A 66 -8.45 -12.63 7.84
CA LYS A 66 -9.41 -11.91 8.69
C LYS A 66 -8.71 -10.81 9.51
N ASN A 67 -7.61 -11.15 10.16
CA ASN A 67 -6.83 -10.20 10.96
C ASN A 67 -6.16 -9.14 10.08
N ALA A 68 -5.70 -9.47 8.87
CA ALA A 68 -5.15 -8.52 7.90
C ALA A 68 -6.16 -7.43 7.54
N LEU A 69 -7.41 -7.80 7.26
CA LEU A 69 -8.48 -6.86 6.94
C LEU A 69 -8.91 -6.06 8.17
N TYR A 70 -9.06 -6.73 9.32
CA TYR A 70 -9.55 -6.10 10.54
C TYR A 70 -8.56 -5.07 11.12
N PHE A 71 -7.25 -5.36 11.08
CA PHE A 71 -6.20 -4.49 11.61
C PHE A 71 -5.39 -3.76 10.54
N CYS A 72 -5.91 -3.61 9.32
CA CYS A 72 -5.20 -3.01 8.17
C CYS A 72 -4.58 -1.64 8.51
N ALA A 73 -5.36 -0.75 9.14
CA ALA A 73 -4.89 0.58 9.54
C ALA A 73 -3.75 0.51 10.59
N ASN A 74 -3.85 -0.39 11.57
CA ASN A 74 -2.80 -0.60 12.58
C ASN A 74 -1.51 -1.17 11.96
N TYR A 75 -1.61 -2.05 10.96
CA TYR A 75 -0.45 -2.53 10.22
C TYR A 75 0.18 -1.43 9.36
N ALA A 76 -0.62 -0.56 8.73
CA ALA A 76 -0.11 0.60 8.01
C ALA A 76 0.66 1.56 8.92
N ILE A 77 0.14 1.83 10.13
CA ILE A 77 0.84 2.65 11.14
C ILE A 77 2.14 1.96 11.59
N SER A 78 2.08 0.66 11.84
CA SER A 78 3.27 -0.12 12.25
C SER A 78 4.35 -0.10 11.16
N ALA A 79 3.97 -0.25 9.89
CA ALA A 79 4.86 -0.15 8.75
C ALA A 79 5.44 1.27 8.59
N ALA A 80 4.63 2.31 8.79
CA ALA A 80 5.08 3.69 8.78
C ALA A 80 6.11 3.96 9.90
N LEU A 81 5.88 3.44 11.11
CA LEU A 81 6.81 3.58 12.24
C LEU A 81 8.14 2.87 11.96
N VAL A 82 8.10 1.62 11.48
CA VAL A 82 9.30 0.89 11.03
C VAL A 82 10.01 1.69 9.94
N GLY A 83 9.27 2.26 8.99
CA GLY A 83 9.79 3.13 7.94
C GLY A 83 10.55 4.33 8.49
N VAL A 84 9.92 5.11 9.37
CA VAL A 84 10.53 6.29 9.99
C VAL A 84 11.81 5.92 10.74
N VAL A 85 11.76 4.90 11.61
CA VAL A 85 12.93 4.45 12.37
C VAL A 85 14.05 4.00 11.42
N THR A 86 13.74 3.19 10.41
CA THR A 86 14.74 2.69 9.46
C THR A 86 15.37 3.83 8.67
N ILE A 87 14.58 4.80 8.20
CA ILE A 87 15.08 5.97 7.48
C ILE A 87 15.98 6.82 8.40
N LEU A 88 15.56 7.07 9.64
CA LEU A 88 16.34 7.86 10.61
C LEU A 88 17.69 7.23 10.95
N LEU A 89 17.75 5.91 10.98
CA LEU A 89 19.00 5.16 11.20
C LEU A 89 19.94 5.16 9.98
N ASN A 90 19.50 5.67 8.82
CA ASN A 90 20.27 5.73 7.59
C ASN A 90 20.54 7.20 7.19
N PRO A 91 21.58 7.84 7.75
CA PRO A 91 21.82 9.28 7.57
C PRO A 91 22.11 9.68 6.12
N PHE A 92 22.74 8.80 5.33
CA PHE A 92 22.97 9.06 3.91
C PHE A 92 21.67 9.12 3.11
N PHE A 93 20.72 8.24 3.39
CA PHE A 93 19.43 8.25 2.71
C PHE A 93 18.58 9.46 3.12
N LEU A 94 18.64 9.86 4.40
CA LEU A 94 18.07 11.13 4.84
C LEU A 94 18.62 12.33 4.06
N PHE A 95 19.93 12.39 3.88
CA PHE A 95 20.56 13.45 3.10
C PHE A 95 20.02 13.48 1.66
N VAL A 96 19.90 12.32 1.01
CA VAL A 96 19.29 12.20 -0.33
C VAL A 96 17.84 12.70 -0.34
N LEU A 97 17.03 12.34 0.66
CA LEU A 97 15.64 12.81 0.78
C LEU A 97 15.56 14.33 1.00
N ILE A 98 16.49 14.92 1.76
CA ILE A 98 16.55 16.37 1.96
C ILE A 98 16.90 17.08 0.65
N CYS A 99 17.92 16.59 -0.08
CA CYS A 99 18.27 17.13 -1.41
C CYS A 99 17.08 17.02 -2.38
N LEU A 100 16.37 15.90 -2.35
CA LEU A 100 15.19 15.69 -3.17
C LEU A 100 14.06 16.66 -2.79
N GLY A 101 13.77 16.83 -1.50
CA GLY A 101 12.81 17.82 -1.02
C GLY A 101 13.17 19.25 -1.45
N GLY A 102 14.45 19.63 -1.35
CA GLY A 102 14.97 20.90 -1.86
C GLY A 102 14.78 21.05 -3.37
N PHE A 103 15.03 19.98 -4.14
CA PHE A 103 14.77 19.95 -5.57
C PHE A 103 13.29 20.17 -5.91
N TRP A 104 12.37 19.53 -5.18
CA TRP A 104 10.93 19.74 -5.34
C TRP A 104 10.50 21.16 -5.01
N LEU A 105 11.01 21.75 -3.93
CA LEU A 105 10.73 23.14 -3.56
C LEU A 105 11.24 24.12 -4.61
N TYR A 106 12.49 23.96 -5.06
CA TYR A 106 13.07 24.77 -6.13
C TYR A 106 12.22 24.71 -7.40
N MET A 107 11.85 23.51 -7.81
CA MET A 107 11.05 23.28 -9.01
C MET A 107 9.62 23.80 -8.86
N SER A 108 9.04 23.73 -7.66
CA SER A 108 7.72 24.31 -7.36
C SER A 108 7.73 25.83 -7.53
N THR A 109 8.73 26.51 -6.95
CA THR A 109 8.90 27.97 -7.12
C THR A 109 9.11 28.36 -8.57
N ALA A 110 9.94 27.60 -9.31
CA ALA A 110 10.14 27.82 -10.73
C ALA A 110 8.89 27.52 -11.58
N THR A 111 7.91 26.75 -11.07
CA THR A 111 6.62 26.55 -11.73
C THR A 111 5.64 27.68 -11.39
N ALA A 112 5.67 28.18 -10.16
CA ALA A 112 4.81 29.28 -9.73
C ALA A 112 5.11 30.60 -10.47
N ASN A 113 6.36 30.80 -10.86
CA ASN A 113 6.81 31.95 -11.65
C ASN A 113 6.65 31.75 -13.18
N ASP A 114 6.13 30.61 -13.61
CA ASP A 114 5.91 30.30 -15.02
C ASP A 114 4.74 31.15 -15.55
N SER A 115 4.96 31.87 -16.65
CA SER A 115 3.96 32.74 -17.27
C SER A 115 3.92 32.50 -18.77
N PRO A 116 2.79 32.76 -19.46
CA PRO A 116 2.69 32.61 -20.91
C PRO A 116 3.78 33.38 -21.69
N GLU A 117 4.27 34.47 -21.09
CA GLU A 117 5.31 35.35 -21.63
C GLU A 117 6.73 34.80 -21.45
N ASN A 118 6.95 33.91 -20.49
CA ASN A 118 8.24 33.29 -20.21
C ASN A 118 8.07 31.83 -19.78
N PRO A 119 7.77 30.92 -20.73
CA PRO A 119 7.50 29.53 -20.43
C PRO A 119 8.76 28.83 -19.89
N THR A 120 8.61 27.98 -18.86
CA THR A 120 9.73 27.16 -18.38
C THR A 120 10.27 26.29 -19.51
N LYS A 121 11.55 26.49 -19.86
CA LYS A 121 12.26 25.67 -20.85
C LYS A 121 13.25 24.74 -20.16
N ILE A 122 13.20 23.46 -20.52
CA ILE A 122 14.19 22.47 -20.13
C ILE A 122 14.99 22.11 -21.38
N MET A 123 16.30 22.32 -21.36
CA MET A 123 17.19 22.07 -22.51
C MET A 123 16.71 22.77 -23.81
N GLY A 124 16.18 23.98 -23.69
CA GLY A 124 15.68 24.78 -24.82
C GLY A 124 14.26 24.44 -25.29
N HIS A 125 13.66 23.35 -24.80
CA HIS A 125 12.29 22.96 -25.14
C HIS A 125 11.30 23.42 -24.07
N THR A 126 10.16 23.96 -24.50
CA THR A 126 9.04 24.29 -23.61
C THR A 126 8.42 23.01 -23.07
N VAL A 127 8.35 22.88 -21.76
CA VAL A 127 7.79 21.68 -21.11
C VAL A 127 6.47 22.02 -20.46
N THR A 128 5.43 21.24 -20.76
CA THR A 128 4.12 21.44 -20.14
C THR A 128 4.17 21.13 -18.63
N PRO A 129 3.30 21.74 -17.81
CA PRO A 129 3.26 21.47 -16.36
C PRO A 129 3.10 19.98 -16.02
N ASP A 130 2.33 19.24 -16.83
CA ASP A 130 2.09 17.81 -16.62
C ASP A 130 3.33 16.97 -16.97
N GLN A 131 3.99 17.25 -18.10
CA GLN A 131 5.25 16.60 -18.46
C GLN A 131 6.34 16.84 -17.42
N ARG A 132 6.40 18.06 -16.87
CA ARG A 132 7.34 18.42 -15.79
C ARG A 132 7.07 17.60 -14.54
N LYS A 133 5.83 17.50 -14.08
CA LYS A 133 5.46 16.69 -12.90
C LYS A 133 5.82 15.23 -13.08
N VAL A 134 5.48 14.64 -14.24
CA VAL A 134 5.82 13.24 -14.55
C VAL A 134 7.33 13.04 -14.58
N GLY A 135 8.09 13.95 -15.20
CA GLY A 135 9.55 13.92 -15.21
C GLY A 135 10.16 14.02 -13.81
N MET A 136 9.65 14.93 -12.98
CA MET A 136 10.07 15.06 -11.59
C MET A 136 9.80 13.79 -10.78
N LEU A 137 8.62 13.19 -10.93
CA LEU A 137 8.28 11.91 -10.30
C LEU A 137 9.24 10.81 -10.77
N GLY A 138 9.49 10.70 -12.08
CA GLY A 138 10.41 9.70 -12.64
C GLY A 138 11.83 9.82 -12.09
N VAL A 139 12.40 11.04 -12.08
CA VAL A 139 13.73 11.31 -11.51
C VAL A 139 13.76 11.01 -10.01
N SER A 140 12.72 11.44 -9.28
CA SER A 140 12.60 11.19 -7.84
C SER A 140 12.56 9.69 -7.53
N SER A 141 11.75 8.93 -8.25
CA SER A 141 11.66 7.47 -8.12
C SER A 141 12.99 6.79 -8.42
N ALA A 142 13.68 7.19 -9.49
CA ALA A 142 14.99 6.63 -9.84
C ALA A 142 16.03 6.88 -8.73
N VAL A 143 16.12 8.11 -8.23
CA VAL A 143 17.03 8.49 -7.13
C VAL A 143 16.71 7.68 -5.87
N VAL A 144 15.43 7.58 -5.48
CA VAL A 144 15.01 6.82 -4.30
C VAL A 144 15.32 5.33 -4.45
N VAL A 145 15.12 4.73 -5.63
CA VAL A 145 15.45 3.32 -5.86
C VAL A 145 16.96 3.07 -5.83
N VAL A 146 17.75 3.93 -6.47
CA VAL A 146 19.21 3.76 -6.54
C VAL A 146 19.87 3.92 -5.16
N PHE A 147 19.49 4.94 -4.41
CA PHE A 147 20.13 5.24 -3.12
C PHE A 147 19.41 4.66 -1.90
N GLY A 148 18.14 4.30 -2.04
CA GLY A 148 17.28 3.81 -0.95
C GLY A 148 16.70 2.43 -1.18
N GLY A 149 17.01 1.75 -2.29
CA GLY A 149 16.39 0.47 -2.63
C GLY A 149 16.52 -0.60 -1.55
N SER A 150 17.71 -0.76 -0.95
CA SER A 150 17.94 -1.69 0.16
C SER A 150 17.16 -1.31 1.43
N ILE A 151 17.01 -0.01 1.69
CA ILE A 151 16.28 0.53 2.83
C ILE A 151 14.78 0.26 2.65
N LEU A 152 14.23 0.57 1.48
CA LEU A 152 12.83 0.29 1.15
C LEU A 152 12.52 -1.21 1.23
N PHE A 153 13.43 -2.05 0.74
CA PHE A 153 13.30 -3.50 0.85
C PHE A 153 13.28 -3.96 2.31
N THR A 154 14.17 -3.40 3.13
CA THR A 154 14.23 -3.68 4.58
C THR A 154 12.93 -3.27 5.28
N ILE A 155 12.41 -2.08 4.99
CA ILE A 155 11.14 -1.58 5.54
C ILE A 155 10.00 -2.53 5.15
N CYS A 156 9.92 -2.90 3.86
CA CYS A 156 8.88 -3.78 3.35
C CYS A 156 8.93 -5.17 3.99
N LEU A 157 10.12 -5.79 4.07
CA LEU A 157 10.26 -7.12 4.68
C LEU A 157 10.01 -7.09 6.19
N ALA A 158 10.61 -6.13 6.91
CA ALA A 158 10.48 -6.06 8.37
C ALA A 158 9.03 -5.78 8.79
N SER A 159 8.38 -4.79 8.16
CA SER A 159 6.98 -4.48 8.45
C SER A 159 6.03 -5.57 8.00
N GLY A 160 6.26 -6.19 6.83
CA GLY A 160 5.48 -7.31 6.33
C GLY A 160 5.59 -8.54 7.24
N ALA A 161 6.81 -8.90 7.66
CA ALA A 161 7.04 -10.01 8.59
C ALA A 161 6.34 -9.76 9.94
N LEU A 162 6.41 -8.54 10.47
CA LEU A 162 5.72 -8.16 11.70
C LEU A 162 4.20 -8.27 11.54
N ALA A 163 3.64 -7.73 10.46
CA ALA A 163 2.21 -7.78 10.17
C ALA A 163 1.71 -9.22 9.99
N ILE A 164 2.42 -10.05 9.23
CA ILE A 164 2.07 -11.46 9.02
C ILE A 164 2.16 -12.25 10.32
N SER A 165 3.24 -12.06 11.09
CA SER A 165 3.41 -12.74 12.39
C SER A 165 2.28 -12.36 13.35
N HIS A 166 1.97 -11.06 13.43
CA HIS A 166 0.85 -10.58 14.22
C HIS A 166 -0.49 -11.14 13.71
N ALA A 167 -0.75 -11.12 12.40
CA ALA A 167 -1.99 -11.59 11.81
C ALA A 167 -2.22 -13.10 12.01
N ILE A 168 -1.16 -13.91 12.05
CA ILE A 168 -1.26 -15.35 12.30
C ILE A 168 -1.47 -15.63 13.80
N LEU A 169 -0.65 -15.01 14.65
CA LEU A 169 -0.61 -15.34 16.08
C LEU A 169 -1.74 -14.69 16.88
N ARG A 170 -2.25 -13.55 16.42
CA ARG A 170 -3.29 -12.81 17.13
C ARG A 170 -4.61 -13.58 17.08
N ASP A 171 -5.17 -13.85 18.26
CA ASP A 171 -6.49 -14.44 18.40
C ASP A 171 -7.48 -13.40 18.93
N CYS A 172 -8.31 -12.84 18.04
CA CYS A 172 -9.15 -11.70 18.35
C CYS A 172 -10.64 -12.12 18.38
N PRO A 173 -11.29 -12.16 19.55
CA PRO A 173 -12.69 -12.58 19.66
C PRO A 173 -13.65 -11.74 18.83
N SER A 174 -13.39 -10.43 18.67
CA SER A 174 -14.25 -9.56 17.85
C SER A 174 -14.22 -9.92 16.36
N VAL A 175 -13.10 -10.43 15.87
CA VAL A 175 -12.97 -10.89 14.47
C VAL A 175 -13.74 -12.19 14.25
N GLU A 176 -13.80 -13.05 15.26
CA GLU A 176 -14.59 -14.28 15.24
C GLU A 176 -16.10 -13.97 15.26
N ASN A 177 -16.52 -13.09 16.17
CA ASN A 177 -17.92 -12.66 16.31
C ASN A 177 -18.46 -11.95 15.05
N GLU A 178 -17.67 -11.10 14.37
CA GLU A 178 -18.07 -10.45 13.11
C GLU A 178 -18.25 -11.48 11.97
N HIS A 179 -17.47 -12.56 11.96
CA HIS A 179 -17.60 -13.61 10.96
C HIS A 179 -18.80 -14.52 11.23
N GLU A 180 -19.05 -14.86 12.50
CA GLU A 180 -20.19 -15.68 12.90
C GLU A 180 -21.52 -14.94 12.68
N SER A 181 -21.60 -13.66 13.08
CA SER A 181 -22.78 -12.82 12.80
C SER A 181 -23.03 -12.62 11.29
N GLY A 182 -21.98 -12.49 10.48
CA GLY A 182 -22.10 -12.45 9.03
C GLY A 182 -22.66 -13.76 8.43
N PHE A 183 -22.23 -14.91 8.94
CA PHE A 183 -22.76 -16.22 8.54
C PHE A 183 -24.25 -16.35 8.91
N LEU A 184 -24.62 -16.01 10.15
CA LEU A 184 -26.01 -16.04 10.61
C LEU A 184 -26.93 -15.10 9.83
N SER A 185 -26.45 -13.91 9.44
CA SER A 185 -27.20 -13.01 8.57
C SER A 185 -27.45 -13.63 7.19
N SER A 186 -26.44 -14.26 6.59
CA SER A 186 -26.58 -14.87 5.26
C SER A 186 -27.53 -16.07 5.24
N GLU A 187 -27.55 -16.86 6.32
CA GLU A 187 -28.46 -18.00 6.45
C GLU A 187 -29.91 -17.53 6.66
N ASN A 188 -30.13 -16.51 7.50
CA ASN A 188 -31.45 -15.92 7.68
C ASN A 188 -32.01 -15.33 6.37
N ASP A 189 -31.17 -14.67 5.57
CA ASP A 189 -31.58 -14.15 4.27
C ASP A 189 -31.94 -15.28 3.29
N GLN A 190 -31.23 -16.41 3.35
CA GLN A 190 -31.52 -17.57 2.49
C GLN A 190 -32.84 -18.25 2.88
N ILE A 191 -33.13 -18.36 4.17
CA ILE A 191 -34.41 -18.88 4.68
C ILE A 191 -35.56 -17.94 4.29
N ALA A 192 -35.38 -16.63 4.45
CA ALA A 192 -36.40 -15.63 4.11
C ALA A 192 -36.77 -15.61 2.62
N ASN A 193 -35.84 -15.99 1.73
CA ASN A 193 -36.10 -16.07 0.28
C ASN A 193 -36.68 -17.43 -0.17
N THR A 194 -36.85 -18.40 0.74
CA THR A 194 -37.38 -19.74 0.46
C THR A 194 -38.86 -19.89 0.84
N VAL A 195 -39.45 -18.90 1.54
CA VAL A 195 -40.86 -18.84 1.95
C VAL A 195 -41.61 -17.81 1.11
#